data_AF-A0A1Y3RML4-F1
#
_entry.id   AF-A0A1Y3RML4-F1
#
_cell.length_a   1.000
_cell.length_b   1.000
_cell.length_c   1.000
_cell.angle_alpha   90.00
_cell.angle_beta   90.00
_cell.angle_gamma   90.00
#
_symmetry.space_group_name_H-M   'P 1'
#
loop_
_entity.id
_entity.type
_entity.pdbx_description
1 polymer ?
#
loop_
_entity_poly.entity_id
_entity_poly.type
_entity_poly.pdbx_seq_one_letter_code
_entity_poly.pdbx_strand_id
1 'polypeptide(L)'
;MWEPVPYDRRAAVRYAHRWAFGRNPAYYDYEEVGGDCTSFASQCLYAGIGVMDYTPEYGWYYLDANNKAPAWTGVEFLYRYLTQTQARPGPYAVETGLDLLLPGDIVQLSPQGDVFTHTAVVVQVGARPTLRNTLVAAHSYDVDRKPLGNYAFRAIRYLHVLGGWRET
;
A
#
# COMPACT_ATOMS: atom_id res chain seq x y z
N MET A 1 7.00 -12.83 21.43
CA MET A 1 6.16 -13.80 20.67
C MET A 1 5.30 -12.96 19.72
N TRP A 2 4.79 -13.50 18.61
CA TRP A 2 3.97 -12.71 17.67
C TRP A 2 2.49 -13.03 17.84
N GLU A 3 1.65 -12.02 17.94
CA GLU A 3 0.18 -12.16 17.96
C GLU A 3 -0.42 -11.66 16.64
N PRO A 4 -1.37 -12.38 16.02
CA PRO A 4 -2.02 -11.93 14.80
C PRO A 4 -2.93 -10.72 15.06
N VAL A 5 -2.90 -9.76 14.15
CA VAL A 5 -3.73 -8.54 14.16
C VAL A 5 -4.63 -8.54 12.93
N PRO A 6 -5.96 -8.37 13.09
CA PRO A 6 -6.86 -8.28 11.95
C PRO A 6 -6.65 -6.97 11.19
N TYR A 7 -6.70 -7.03 9.86
CA TYR A 7 -6.62 -5.85 9.00
C TYR A 7 -8.01 -5.20 8.81
N ASP A 8 -8.22 -4.00 9.34
CA ASP A 8 -9.41 -3.19 9.06
C ASP A 8 -9.31 -2.54 7.68
N ARG A 9 -9.71 -3.31 6.67
CA ARG A 9 -9.84 -2.88 5.28
C ARG A 9 -10.68 -1.62 5.12
N ARG A 10 -11.73 -1.46 5.94
CA ARG A 10 -12.60 -0.28 5.86
C ARG A 10 -11.87 0.96 6.37
N ALA A 11 -11.03 0.85 7.40
CA ALA A 11 -10.21 1.95 7.88
C ALA A 11 -9.18 2.39 6.83
N ALA A 12 -8.50 1.45 6.17
CA ALA A 12 -7.58 1.76 5.08
C ALA A 12 -8.28 2.50 3.93
N VAL A 13 -9.45 2.04 3.49
CA VAL A 13 -10.23 2.68 2.42
C VAL A 13 -10.76 4.06 2.84
N ARG A 14 -11.24 4.21 4.09
CA ARG A 14 -11.66 5.52 4.62
C ARG A 14 -10.50 6.50 4.64
N TYR A 15 -9.31 6.05 5.03
CA TYR A 15 -8.10 6.86 5.00
C TYR A 15 -7.77 7.30 3.57
N ALA A 16 -7.79 6.35 2.63
CA ALA A 16 -7.52 6.63 1.23
C ALA A 16 -8.46 7.70 0.66
N HIS A 17 -9.77 7.57 0.85
CA HIS A 17 -10.73 8.58 0.39
C HIS A 17 -10.54 9.95 1.04
N ARG A 18 -10.15 9.99 2.32
CA ARG A 18 -9.94 11.25 3.04
C ARG A 18 -8.74 12.02 2.50
N TRP A 19 -7.67 11.31 2.14
CA TRP A 19 -6.38 11.91 1.84
C TRP A 19 -5.97 11.82 0.37
N ALA A 20 -6.76 11.20 -0.51
CA ALA A 20 -6.41 11.07 -1.94
C ALA A 20 -6.10 12.41 -2.65
N PHE A 21 -6.68 13.53 -2.18
CA PHE A 21 -6.49 14.87 -2.75
C PHE A 21 -5.73 15.83 -1.81
N GLY A 22 -5.07 15.31 -0.77
CA GLY A 22 -4.36 16.14 0.19
C GLY A 22 -3.26 15.38 0.91
N ARG A 23 -2.55 16.06 1.80
CA ARG A 23 -1.46 15.44 2.57
C ARG A 23 -1.84 15.45 4.03
N ASN A 24 -1.75 14.27 4.68
CA ASN A 24 -1.97 14.20 6.11
C ASN A 24 -0.79 14.87 6.82
N PRO A 25 -1.00 15.95 7.60
CA PRO A 25 0.08 16.72 8.23
C PRO A 25 0.88 15.91 9.28
N ALA A 26 0.41 14.71 9.66
CA ALA A 26 1.20 13.80 10.49
C ALA A 26 2.40 13.17 9.74
N TYR A 27 2.43 13.27 8.41
CA TYR A 27 3.48 12.71 7.56
C TYR A 27 4.11 13.80 6.71
N TYR A 28 5.40 13.65 6.40
CA TYR A 28 6.11 14.52 5.48
C TYR A 28 5.51 14.42 4.08
N ASP A 29 5.47 15.55 3.38
CA ASP A 29 5.00 15.62 2.01
C ASP A 29 6.11 15.21 1.03
N TYR A 30 5.92 14.06 0.39
CA TYR A 30 6.91 13.47 -0.51
C TYR A 30 6.70 13.83 -1.99
N GLU A 31 5.73 14.70 -2.31
CA GLU A 31 5.35 15.05 -3.69
C GLU A 31 6.56 15.44 -4.55
N GLU A 32 7.42 16.32 -4.03
CA GLU A 32 8.56 16.91 -4.77
C GLU A 32 9.86 16.09 -4.69
N VAL A 33 9.94 15.10 -3.80
CA VAL A 33 11.17 14.32 -3.55
C VAL A 33 11.05 12.85 -3.96
N GLY A 34 9.85 12.43 -4.36
CA GLY A 34 9.54 11.06 -4.76
C GLY A 34 9.20 10.14 -3.58
N GLY A 35 8.53 9.03 -3.90
CA GLY A 35 8.08 8.03 -2.92
C GLY A 35 6.70 8.29 -2.33
N ASP A 36 6.03 9.38 -2.72
CA ASP A 36 4.72 9.76 -2.17
C ASP A 36 3.62 8.72 -2.40
N CYS A 37 3.58 8.10 -3.59
CA CYS A 37 2.61 7.04 -3.87
C CYS A 37 2.71 5.86 -2.88
N THR A 38 3.92 5.47 -2.51
CA THR A 38 4.16 4.40 -1.53
C THR A 38 3.95 4.91 -0.10
N SER A 39 4.33 6.15 0.22
CA SER A 39 4.04 6.77 1.52
C SER A 39 2.54 6.79 1.79
N PHE A 40 1.74 7.24 0.82
CA PHE A 40 0.29 7.22 0.91
C PHE A 40 -0.28 5.81 1.11
N ALA A 41 0.20 4.83 0.34
CA ALA A 41 -0.20 3.44 0.52
C ALA A 41 0.19 2.91 1.91
N SER A 42 1.38 3.24 2.41
CA SER A 42 1.81 2.89 3.76
C SER A 42 0.95 3.54 4.84
N GLN A 43 0.54 4.80 4.67
CA GLN A 43 -0.41 5.45 5.57
C GLN A 43 -1.78 4.75 5.57
N CYS A 44 -2.29 4.34 4.40
CA CYS A 44 -3.53 3.59 4.29
C CYS A 44 -3.44 2.22 5.00
N LEU A 45 -2.35 1.49 4.76
CA LEU A 45 -2.07 0.23 5.46
C LEU A 45 -2.02 0.44 6.97
N TYR A 46 -1.31 1.48 7.43
CA TYR A 46 -1.18 1.79 8.85
C TYR A 46 -2.53 2.14 9.49
N ALA A 47 -3.39 2.89 8.80
CA ALA A 47 -4.75 3.15 9.25
C ALA A 47 -5.58 1.87 9.40
N GLY A 48 -5.31 0.83 8.61
CA GLY A 48 -5.99 -0.47 8.69
C GLY A 48 -5.37 -1.47 9.67
N ILE A 49 -4.05 -1.42 9.92
CA ILE A 49 -3.36 -2.42 10.76
C ILE A 49 -2.92 -1.89 12.14
N GLY A 50 -2.62 -0.60 12.25
CA GLY A 50 -2.24 0.06 13.51
C GLY A 50 -0.89 -0.36 14.10
N VAL A 51 -0.11 -1.21 13.43
CA VAL A 51 1.18 -1.73 13.93
C VAL A 51 2.26 -1.48 12.89
N MET A 52 3.37 -0.87 13.31
CA MET A 52 4.58 -0.70 12.50
C MET A 52 5.65 -1.70 12.91
N ASP A 53 6.56 -1.98 11.98
CA ASP A 53 7.80 -2.71 12.27
C ASP A 53 8.98 -1.76 12.27
N TYR A 54 9.50 -1.46 13.47
CA TYR A 54 10.62 -0.55 13.69
C TYR A 54 12.00 -1.18 13.47
N THR A 55 12.08 -2.39 12.92
CA THR A 55 13.36 -3.02 12.56
C THR A 55 14.13 -2.09 11.59
N PRO A 56 15.33 -1.61 11.95
CA PRO A 56 16.12 -0.75 11.07
C PRO A 56 16.38 -1.41 9.72
N GLU A 57 16.35 -0.62 8.64
CA GLU A 57 16.62 -1.01 7.23
C GLU A 57 15.61 -1.98 6.59
N TYR A 58 15.12 -2.97 7.35
CA TYR A 58 14.30 -4.06 6.85
C TYR A 58 12.85 -4.00 7.30
N GLY A 59 12.50 -3.14 8.25
CA GLY A 59 11.14 -2.98 8.76
C GLY A 59 10.24 -2.17 7.83
N TRP A 60 9.13 -1.70 8.39
CA TRP A 60 8.15 -0.84 7.75
C TRP A 60 7.59 0.09 8.82
N TYR A 61 8.15 1.30 8.87
CA TYR A 61 7.80 2.30 9.87
C TYR A 61 8.05 3.71 9.35
N TYR A 62 7.39 4.66 9.99
CA TYR A 62 7.62 6.09 9.83
C TYR A 62 7.58 6.75 11.20
N LEU A 63 8.66 7.45 11.54
CA LEU A 63 8.73 8.33 12.72
C LEU A 63 8.77 9.78 12.26
N ASP A 64 9.62 10.09 11.28
CA ASP A 64 9.70 11.38 10.61
C ASP A 64 10.34 11.25 9.22
N ALA A 65 10.53 12.38 8.53
CA ALA A 65 11.07 12.42 7.18
C ALA A 65 12.46 11.77 7.05
N ASN A 66 13.30 11.92 8.08
CA ASN A 66 14.67 11.44 8.16
C ASN A 66 14.76 10.06 8.83
N ASN A 67 13.75 9.68 9.61
CA ASN A 67 13.70 8.41 10.32
C ASN A 67 12.49 7.57 9.90
N LYS A 68 12.68 6.78 8.85
CA LYS A 68 11.68 5.85 8.30
C LYS A 68 12.37 4.68 7.61
N ALA A 69 11.67 3.55 7.51
CA ALA A 69 12.16 2.42 6.74
C ALA A 69 12.09 2.70 5.22
N PRO A 70 13.01 2.13 4.41
CA PRO A 70 12.90 2.15 2.95
C PRO A 70 11.55 1.63 2.43
N ALA A 71 10.97 0.64 3.11
CA ALA A 71 9.66 0.08 2.76
C ALA A 71 8.49 1.06 2.91
N TRP A 72 8.64 2.14 3.68
CA TRP A 72 7.56 3.12 3.84
C TRP A 72 7.34 3.96 2.57
N THR A 73 8.41 4.28 1.83
CA THR A 73 8.35 5.17 0.66
C THR A 73 8.82 4.52 -0.65
N GLY A 74 9.44 3.34 -0.60
CA GLY A 74 9.96 2.65 -1.78
C GLY A 74 9.06 1.52 -2.29
N VAL A 75 8.67 1.57 -3.55
CA VAL A 75 7.74 0.60 -4.19
C VAL A 75 8.24 -0.84 -4.04
N GLU A 76 9.49 -1.09 -4.41
CA GLU A 76 10.08 -2.43 -4.36
C GLU A 76 10.37 -2.91 -2.93
N PHE A 77 10.75 -1.98 -2.04
CA PHE A 77 10.96 -2.30 -0.63
C PHE A 77 9.66 -2.65 0.09
N LEU A 78 8.56 -1.93 -0.20
CA LEU A 78 7.24 -2.24 0.33
C LEU A 78 6.78 -3.64 -0.10
N TYR A 79 6.94 -3.97 -1.37
CA TYR A 79 6.59 -5.31 -1.87
C TYR A 79 7.36 -6.40 -1.13
N ARG A 80 8.69 -6.29 -1.06
CA ARG A 80 9.53 -7.27 -0.37
C ARG A 80 9.14 -7.42 1.09
N TYR A 81 8.84 -6.33 1.77
CA TYR A 81 8.39 -6.37 3.16
C TYR A 81 7.04 -7.11 3.28
N LEU A 82 6.06 -6.76 2.46
CA LEU A 82 4.71 -7.36 2.53
C LEU A 82 4.70 -8.85 2.20
N THR A 83 5.55 -9.32 1.27
CA THR A 83 5.54 -10.70 0.76
C THR A 83 6.54 -11.64 1.44
N GLN A 84 7.17 -11.20 2.52
CA GLN A 84 8.03 -12.05 3.34
C GLN A 84 7.26 -13.22 3.97
N THR A 85 7.91 -14.40 4.01
CA THR A 85 7.33 -15.61 4.60
C THR A 85 7.51 -15.68 6.13
N GLN A 86 8.47 -14.93 6.67
CA GLN A 86 8.75 -14.90 8.10
C GLN A 86 7.82 -13.91 8.81
N ALA A 87 7.14 -14.37 9.86
CA ALA A 87 6.33 -13.51 10.71
C ALA A 87 7.19 -12.44 11.39
N ARG A 88 6.75 -11.19 11.29
CA ARG A 88 7.36 -9.99 11.83
C ARG A 88 6.28 -8.92 12.05
N PRO A 89 6.51 -7.88 12.87
CA PRO A 89 5.49 -6.88 13.15
C PRO A 89 4.95 -6.24 11.87
N GLY A 90 3.74 -5.68 11.93
CA GLY A 90 3.12 -4.94 10.82
C GLY A 90 2.40 -5.84 9.79
N PRO A 91 1.95 -5.27 8.66
CA PRO A 91 1.09 -5.95 7.71
C PRO A 91 1.85 -6.95 6.85
N TYR A 92 1.16 -8.00 6.39
CA TYR A 92 1.67 -8.93 5.37
C TYR A 92 0.63 -9.19 4.29
N ALA A 93 1.11 -9.52 3.10
CA ALA A 93 0.29 -9.75 1.92
C ALA A 93 0.82 -10.93 1.10
N VAL A 94 -0.05 -11.47 0.26
CA VAL A 94 0.33 -12.45 -0.77
C VAL A 94 0.06 -11.89 -2.15
N GLU A 95 0.89 -12.28 -3.10
CA GLU A 95 0.56 -12.04 -4.51
C GLU A 95 -0.69 -12.81 -4.90
N THR A 96 -1.53 -12.18 -5.70
CA THR A 96 -2.81 -12.74 -6.09
C THR A 96 -3.20 -12.34 -7.52
N GLY A 97 -4.36 -12.81 -7.96
CA GLY A 97 -5.01 -12.38 -9.20
C GLY A 97 -5.93 -11.18 -9.00
N LEU A 98 -6.23 -10.47 -10.09
CA LEU A 98 -7.19 -9.37 -10.11
C LEU A 98 -8.56 -9.78 -9.53
N ASP A 99 -8.97 -11.02 -9.78
CA ASP A 99 -10.23 -11.62 -9.35
C ASP A 99 -10.36 -11.79 -7.82
N LEU A 100 -9.24 -11.80 -7.10
CA LEU A 100 -9.19 -11.97 -5.65
C LEU A 100 -8.89 -10.65 -4.90
N LEU A 101 -8.73 -9.54 -5.62
CA LEU A 101 -8.54 -8.24 -4.99
C LEU A 101 -9.77 -7.80 -4.19
N LEU A 102 -9.52 -7.21 -3.04
CA LEU A 102 -10.50 -6.58 -2.17
C LEU A 102 -10.12 -5.12 -1.89
N PRO A 103 -11.09 -4.26 -1.51
CA PRO A 103 -10.77 -2.94 -1.00
C PRO A 103 -9.79 -3.00 0.19
N GLY A 104 -8.83 -2.09 0.21
CA GLY A 104 -7.69 -2.08 1.13
C GLY A 104 -6.48 -2.89 0.65
N ASP A 105 -6.57 -3.61 -0.46
CA ASP A 105 -5.41 -4.26 -1.07
C ASP A 105 -4.53 -3.25 -1.83
N ILE A 106 -3.30 -3.67 -2.16
CA ILE A 106 -2.31 -2.84 -2.84
C ILE A 106 -2.09 -3.36 -4.26
N VAL A 107 -1.90 -2.44 -5.20
CA VAL A 107 -1.43 -2.77 -6.55
C VAL A 107 -0.14 -2.01 -6.83
N GLN A 108 0.77 -2.66 -7.54
CA GLN A 108 1.98 -2.01 -8.03
C GLN A 108 2.14 -2.20 -9.52
N LEU A 109 2.53 -1.12 -10.17
CA LEU A 109 2.51 -0.98 -11.62
C LEU A 109 3.93 -0.74 -12.14
N SER A 110 4.24 -1.39 -13.26
CA SER A 110 5.47 -1.15 -14.02
C SER A 110 5.09 -0.65 -15.42
N PRO A 111 5.30 0.64 -15.72
CA PRO A 111 5.05 1.20 -17.04
C PRO A 111 5.92 0.55 -18.13
N GLN A 112 7.18 0.23 -17.81
CA GLN A 112 8.18 -0.31 -18.75
C GLN A 112 8.23 -1.85 -18.76
N GLY A 113 7.76 -2.51 -17.69
CA GLY A 113 7.66 -3.96 -17.55
C GLY A 113 8.82 -4.63 -16.80
N ASP A 114 9.86 -3.88 -16.46
CA ASP A 114 11.09 -4.34 -15.80
C ASP A 114 11.15 -3.93 -14.32
N VAL A 115 10.80 -2.66 -14.02
CA VAL A 115 10.85 -2.10 -12.67
C VAL A 115 9.47 -1.59 -12.27
N PHE A 116 8.98 -1.99 -11.10
CA PHE A 116 7.77 -1.44 -10.51
C PHE A 116 8.07 -0.07 -9.89
N THR A 117 7.33 0.95 -10.34
CA THR A 117 7.61 2.36 -9.99
C THR A 117 6.42 3.09 -9.40
N HIS A 118 5.25 2.44 -9.34
CA HIS A 118 4.05 3.07 -8.81
C HIS A 118 3.28 2.13 -7.89
N THR A 119 2.83 2.65 -6.75
CA THR A 119 1.95 1.99 -5.78
C THR A 119 0.59 2.69 -5.74
N ALA A 120 -0.50 1.92 -5.74
CA ALA A 120 -1.85 2.44 -5.54
C ALA A 120 -2.65 1.54 -4.60
N VAL A 121 -3.67 2.12 -3.95
CA VAL A 121 -4.54 1.43 -2.98
C VAL A 121 -5.88 1.11 -3.64
N VAL A 122 -6.32 -0.14 -3.59
CA VAL A 122 -7.64 -0.55 -4.08
C VAL A 122 -8.71 0.01 -3.13
N VAL A 123 -9.61 0.84 -3.64
CA VAL A 123 -10.70 1.43 -2.84
C VAL A 123 -12.07 0.82 -3.14
N GLN A 124 -12.22 0.20 -4.32
CA GLN A 124 -13.47 -0.46 -4.71
C GLN A 124 -13.20 -1.55 -5.76
N VAL A 125 -13.97 -2.63 -5.70
CA VAL A 125 -14.00 -3.68 -6.74
C VAL A 125 -15.45 -3.98 -7.11
N GLY A 126 -15.70 -4.37 -8.36
CA GLY A 126 -16.99 -4.92 -8.77
C GLY A 126 -17.16 -6.37 -8.34
N ALA A 127 -18.40 -6.90 -8.43
CA ALA A 127 -18.72 -8.29 -8.07
C ALA A 127 -17.86 -9.34 -8.83
N ARG A 128 -17.43 -8.99 -10.05
CA ARG A 128 -16.35 -9.67 -10.77
C ARG A 128 -15.29 -8.61 -11.10
N PRO A 129 -14.15 -8.60 -10.41
CA PRO A 129 -13.12 -7.60 -10.65
C PRO A 129 -12.57 -7.64 -12.08
N THR A 130 -12.43 -6.46 -12.66
CA THR A 130 -11.85 -6.17 -13.98
C THR A 130 -11.05 -4.88 -13.85
N LEU A 131 -10.19 -4.59 -14.82
CA LEU A 131 -9.45 -3.33 -14.83
C LEU A 131 -10.37 -2.09 -14.88
N ARG A 132 -11.60 -2.22 -15.39
CA ARG A 132 -12.56 -1.11 -15.50
C ARG A 132 -13.35 -0.83 -14.23
N ASN A 133 -13.63 -1.86 -13.42
CA ASN A 133 -14.44 -1.75 -12.21
C ASN A 133 -13.65 -1.97 -10.91
N THR A 134 -12.33 -2.12 -11.01
CA THR A 134 -11.38 -2.04 -9.90
C THR A 134 -10.90 -0.60 -9.83
N LEU A 135 -11.26 0.10 -8.77
CA LEU A 135 -10.95 1.51 -8.59
C LEU A 135 -9.86 1.67 -7.53
N VAL A 136 -8.92 2.57 -7.79
CA VAL A 136 -7.79 2.84 -6.91
C VAL A 136 -7.73 4.30 -6.50
N ALA A 137 -7.05 4.54 -5.38
CA ALA A 137 -6.59 5.85 -4.96
C ALA A 137 -5.06 5.88 -4.91
N ALA A 138 -4.46 7.01 -5.27
CA ALA A 138 -3.02 7.23 -5.19
C ALA A 138 -2.69 8.73 -5.23
N HIS A 139 -1.59 9.13 -4.61
CA HIS A 139 -1.07 10.49 -4.74
C HIS A 139 -0.39 10.77 -6.09
N SER A 140 -0.12 9.75 -6.91
CA SER A 140 0.29 10.03 -8.30
C SER A 140 -0.89 10.62 -9.06
N TYR A 141 -0.78 11.91 -9.38
CA TYR A 141 -1.83 12.75 -9.96
C TYR A 141 -3.04 12.98 -9.04
N ASP A 142 -2.89 12.75 -7.73
CA ASP A 142 -3.94 12.92 -6.70
C ASP A 142 -5.31 12.40 -7.14
N VAL A 143 -5.44 11.08 -7.19
CA VAL A 143 -6.63 10.43 -7.70
C VAL A 143 -7.37 9.65 -6.62
N ASP A 144 -8.69 9.74 -6.64
CA ASP A 144 -9.60 8.85 -5.93
C ASP A 144 -10.54 8.19 -6.94
N ARG A 145 -10.87 6.91 -6.69
CA ARG A 145 -11.78 6.10 -7.52
C ARG A 145 -11.39 6.05 -9.00
N LYS A 146 -10.10 6.12 -9.33
CA LYS A 146 -9.62 5.97 -10.71
C LYS A 146 -9.71 4.50 -11.14
N PRO A 147 -10.32 4.16 -12.28
CA PRO A 147 -10.26 2.80 -12.80
C PRO A 147 -8.82 2.36 -13.03
N LEU A 148 -8.46 1.16 -12.58
CA LEU A 148 -7.11 0.61 -12.69
C LEU A 148 -6.64 0.53 -14.15
N GLY A 149 -7.56 0.25 -15.07
CA GLY A 149 -7.30 0.24 -16.52
C GLY A 149 -6.98 1.59 -17.14
N ASN A 150 -7.09 2.70 -16.39
CA ASN A 150 -6.69 4.03 -16.85
C ASN A 150 -5.22 4.36 -16.53
N TYR A 151 -4.48 3.41 -15.96
CA TYR A 151 -3.02 3.48 -15.86
C TYR A 151 -2.36 2.81 -17.06
N ALA A 152 -1.26 3.40 -17.54
CA ALA A 152 -0.38 2.74 -18.51
C ALA A 152 0.59 1.81 -17.76
N PHE A 153 0.52 0.52 -18.04
CA PHE A 153 1.44 -0.48 -17.49
C PHE A 153 1.71 -1.61 -18.48
N ARG A 154 2.92 -2.17 -18.42
CA ARG A 154 3.32 -3.41 -19.11
C ARG A 154 3.34 -4.60 -18.16
N ALA A 155 3.54 -4.36 -16.87
CA ALA A 155 3.38 -5.37 -15.82
C ALA A 155 2.65 -4.79 -14.60
N ILE A 156 1.94 -5.66 -13.88
CA ILE A 156 1.18 -5.34 -12.68
C ILE A 156 1.30 -6.49 -11.69
N ARG A 157 1.43 -6.16 -10.40
CA ARG A 157 1.31 -7.12 -9.31
C ARG A 157 0.20 -6.69 -8.36
N TYR A 158 -0.56 -7.68 -7.89
CA TYR A 158 -1.71 -7.51 -7.01
C TYR A 158 -1.36 -8.11 -5.64
N LEU A 159 -1.47 -7.32 -4.57
CA LEU A 159 -1.06 -7.72 -3.23
C LEU A 159 -2.28 -7.76 -2.32
N HIS A 160 -2.69 -8.97 -1.97
CA HIS A 160 -3.82 -9.20 -1.08
C HIS A 160 -3.37 -9.17 0.38
N VAL A 161 -3.80 -8.15 1.13
CA VAL A 161 -3.38 -7.94 2.52
C VAL A 161 -4.16 -8.87 3.45
N LEU A 162 -3.46 -9.80 4.11
CA LEU A 162 -4.11 -10.85 4.91
C LEU A 162 -4.36 -10.43 6.36
N GLY A 163 -3.52 -9.55 6.89
CA GLY A 163 -3.50 -9.20 8.31
C GLY A 163 -2.17 -8.56 8.67
N GLY A 164 -1.83 -8.62 9.95
CA GLY A 164 -0.52 -8.25 10.44
C GLY A 164 -0.15 -9.00 11.72
N TRP A 165 1.03 -8.68 12.25
CA TRP A 165 1.48 -9.21 13.53
C TRP A 165 1.88 -8.06 14.46
N ARG A 166 1.78 -8.31 15.76
CA ARG A 166 2.35 -7.43 16.80
C ARG A 166 3.25 -8.21 17.74
N GLU A 167 4.25 -7.53 18.28
CA GLU A 167 5.05 -8.07 19.37
C GLU A 167 4.21 -8.13 20.65
N THR A 168 4.28 -9.26 21.34
CA THR A 168 3.71 -9.46 22.68
C THR A 168 4.69 -9.06 23.77
#